data_AF-A0AA43M5S5-F1
#
_entry.id   AF-A0AA43M5S5-F1
#
_cell.length_a   1.000
_cell.length_b   1.000
_cell.length_c   1.000
_cell.angle_alpha   90.00
_cell.angle_beta   90.00
_cell.angle_gamma   90.00
#
_symmetry.space_group_name_H-M   'P 1'
#
loop_
_entity.id
_entity.type
_entity.pdbx_description
1 polymer ?
#
loop_
_entity_poly.entity_id
_entity_poly.type
_entity_poly.pdbx_seq_one_letter_code
_entity_poly.pdbx_strand_id
1 'polypeptide(L)'
;MDITARGTHKGETVRRLQEMLGVTKEETMSFGDGENDIELMAAAKYSFAMSNACENTKQSASFITKSNEENGVLLTIRKMMELQNGMAV
;
A
#
# COMPACT_ATOMS: atom_id res chain seq x y z
N MET A 1 -16.37 4.63 -8.98
CA MET A 1 -16.47 6.08 -8.69
C MET A 1 -16.94 6.21 -7.26
N ASP A 2 -16.11 6.80 -6.42
CA ASP A 2 -16.44 7.06 -5.01
C ASP A 2 -16.90 8.52 -4.88
N ILE A 3 -17.91 8.75 -4.03
CA ILE A 3 -18.39 10.10 -3.73
C ILE A 3 -18.15 10.34 -2.25
N THR A 4 -17.23 11.25 -1.95
CA THR A 4 -16.81 11.60 -0.58
C THR A 4 -16.81 13.12 -0.39
N ALA A 5 -16.70 13.56 0.87
CA ALA A 5 -16.47 14.96 1.15
C ALA A 5 -15.12 15.42 0.57
N ARG A 6 -15.03 16.71 0.21
CA ARG A 6 -13.80 17.29 -0.33
C ARG A 6 -12.64 17.05 0.65
N GLY A 7 -11.55 16.48 0.15
CA GLY A 7 -10.35 16.16 0.95
C GLY A 7 -10.42 14.83 1.69
N THR A 8 -11.50 14.06 1.55
CA THR A 8 -11.61 12.72 2.15
C THR A 8 -11.23 11.64 1.13
N HIS A 9 -10.05 11.05 1.31
CA HIS A 9 -9.56 9.89 0.57
C HIS A 9 -8.69 9.00 1.47
N LYS A 10 -8.41 7.76 1.05
CA LYS A 10 -7.68 6.76 1.86
C LYS A 10 -6.31 7.24 2.31
N GLY A 11 -5.58 7.96 1.44
CA GLY A 11 -4.27 8.53 1.78
C GLY A 11 -4.29 9.49 2.97
N GLU A 12 -5.34 10.30 3.12
CA GLU A 12 -5.48 11.22 4.26
C GLU A 12 -5.75 10.45 5.55
N THR A 13 -6.61 9.43 5.50
CA THR A 13 -6.86 8.54 6.63
C THR A 13 -5.57 7.88 7.14
N VAL A 14 -4.71 7.41 6.24
CA VAL A 14 -3.43 6.79 6.62
C VAL A 14 -2.47 7.81 7.23
N ARG A 15 -2.37 9.02 6.69
CA ARG A 15 -1.53 10.09 7.28
C ARG A 15 -1.96 10.42 8.71
N ARG A 16 -3.27 10.51 8.94
CA ARG A 16 -3.79 10.74 10.29
C ARG A 16 -3.50 9.58 11.25
N LEU A 17 -3.57 8.33 10.77
CA LEU A 17 -3.18 7.17 11.57
C LEU A 17 -1.67 7.16 11.88
N GLN A 18 -0.83 7.53 10.92
CA GLN A 18 0.61 7.70 11.10
C GLN A 18 0.92 8.70 12.23
N GLU A 19 0.28 9.86 12.21
CA GLU A 19 0.39 10.88 13.27
C GLU A 19 -0.06 10.36 14.64
N MET A 20 -1.21 9.67 14.69
CA MET A 20 -1.77 9.13 15.94
C MET A 20 -0.88 8.03 16.56
N LEU A 21 -0.25 7.22 15.73
CA LEU A 21 0.58 6.10 16.15
C LEU A 21 2.06 6.47 16.31
N GLY A 22 2.47 7.66 15.87
CA GLY A 22 3.86 8.11 15.90
C GLY A 22 4.77 7.34 14.94
N VAL A 23 4.24 6.85 13.82
CA VAL A 23 4.99 6.12 12.79
C VAL A 23 5.10 6.95 11.52
N THR A 24 6.20 6.81 10.77
CA THR A 24 6.40 7.60 9.55
C THR A 24 5.92 6.88 8.28
N LYS A 25 5.90 7.61 7.16
CA LYS A 25 5.69 7.03 5.82
C LYS A 25 6.71 5.93 5.51
N GLU A 26 7.96 6.10 5.95
CA GLU A 26 9.06 5.15 5.78
C GLU A 26 8.82 3.85 6.53
N GLU A 27 8.04 3.87 7.61
CA GLU A 27 7.68 2.71 8.42
C GLU A 27 6.33 2.09 8.00
N THR A 28 5.72 2.62 6.93
CA THR A 28 4.38 2.23 6.49
C THR A 28 4.43 1.40 5.22
N MET A 29 3.62 0.32 5.22
CA MET A 29 3.32 -0.50 4.06
C MET A 29 1.85 -0.37 3.68
N SER A 30 1.55 -0.22 2.38
CA SER A 30 0.18 -0.15 1.87
C SER A 30 -0.03 -1.09 0.69
N PHE A 31 -1.27 -1.56 0.51
CA PHE A 31 -1.68 -2.41 -0.60
C PHE A 31 -2.93 -1.81 -1.25
N GLY A 32 -3.01 -1.84 -2.58
CA GLY A 32 -4.18 -1.33 -3.30
C GLY A 32 -4.31 -1.88 -4.71
N ASP A 33 -5.50 -1.75 -5.27
CA ASP A 33 -5.85 -2.29 -6.57
C ASP A 33 -6.80 -1.39 -7.39
N GLY A 34 -7.57 -0.53 -6.72
CA GLY A 34 -8.51 0.39 -7.34
C GLY A 34 -7.97 1.80 -7.51
N GLU A 35 -8.66 2.62 -8.31
CA GLU A 35 -8.27 4.03 -8.51
C GLU A 35 -8.35 4.86 -7.23
N ASN A 36 -9.22 4.49 -6.28
CA ASN A 36 -9.30 5.16 -4.97
C ASN A 36 -8.12 4.86 -4.03
N ASP A 37 -7.15 4.06 -4.49
CA ASP A 37 -5.91 3.76 -3.78
C ASP A 37 -4.71 4.60 -4.24
N ILE A 38 -4.86 5.45 -5.27
CA ILE A 38 -3.73 6.24 -5.80
C ILE A 38 -3.12 7.13 -4.70
N GLU A 39 -3.94 7.87 -3.95
CA GLU A 39 -3.47 8.69 -2.83
C GLU A 39 -2.96 7.85 -1.65
N LEU A 40 -3.47 6.61 -1.50
CA LEU A 40 -2.96 5.65 -0.52
C LEU A 40 -1.53 5.23 -0.87
N MET A 41 -1.24 4.95 -2.14
CA MET A 41 0.10 4.55 -2.59
C MET A 41 1.14 5.63 -2.29
N ALA A 42 0.76 6.90 -2.39
CA ALA A 42 1.64 8.03 -2.06
C ALA A 42 1.87 8.21 -0.54
N ALA A 43 1.01 7.66 0.32
CA ALA A 43 1.07 7.82 1.78
C ALA A 43 2.03 6.83 2.48
N ALA A 44 2.49 5.80 1.77
CA ALA A 44 3.41 4.78 2.29
C ALA A 44 4.70 4.73 1.44
N LYS A 45 5.86 4.47 2.06
CA LYS A 45 7.09 4.21 1.30
C LYS A 45 7.05 2.85 0.62
N TYR A 46 6.57 1.85 1.34
CA TYR A 46 6.41 0.48 0.86
C TYR A 46 4.98 0.28 0.34
N SER A 47 4.64 0.93 -0.76
CA SER A 47 3.34 0.80 -1.41
C SER A 47 3.37 -0.27 -2.51
N PHE A 48 2.37 -1.15 -2.50
CA PHE A 48 2.25 -2.30 -3.39
C PHE A 48 0.92 -2.27 -4.14
N ALA A 49 0.97 -2.13 -5.47
CA ALA A 49 -0.20 -2.40 -6.29
C ALA A 49 -0.34 -3.91 -6.53
N MET A 50 -1.56 -4.43 -6.48
CA MET A 50 -1.83 -5.82 -6.86
C MET A 50 -1.59 -6.01 -8.37
N SER A 51 -1.19 -7.20 -8.82
CA SER A 51 -0.95 -7.43 -10.27
C SER A 51 -2.21 -7.27 -11.13
N ASN A 52 -3.40 -7.46 -10.53
CA ASN A 52 -4.71 -7.23 -11.12
C ASN A 52 -5.24 -5.79 -10.93
N ALA A 53 -4.44 -4.88 -10.35
CA ALA A 53 -4.80 -3.49 -10.16
C ALA A 53 -4.98 -2.73 -11.48
N CYS A 54 -5.73 -1.62 -11.43
CA CYS A 54 -5.79 -0.70 -12.55
C CYS A 54 -4.42 -0.05 -12.84
N GLU A 55 -4.22 0.37 -14.08
CA GLU A 55 -2.92 0.85 -14.56
C GLU A 55 -2.45 2.11 -13.81
N ASN A 56 -3.36 3.04 -13.53
CA ASN A 56 -3.06 4.26 -12.77
C ASN A 56 -2.54 3.93 -11.36
N THR A 57 -3.13 2.94 -10.68
CA THR A 57 -2.69 2.53 -9.34
C THR A 57 -1.33 1.85 -9.39
N LYS A 58 -1.08 0.99 -10.39
CA LYS A 58 0.25 0.38 -10.60
C LYS A 58 1.35 1.42 -10.80
N GLN A 59 1.08 2.46 -11.58
CA GLN A 59 2.03 3.55 -11.82
C GLN A 59 2.28 4.41 -10.56
N SER A 60 1.31 4.49 -9.66
CA SER A 60 1.43 5.25 -8.40
C SER A 60 2.16 4.51 -7.27
N ALA A 61 2.25 3.18 -7.35
CA ALA A 61 2.86 2.34 -6.32
C ALA A 61 4.38 2.20 -6.50
N SER A 62 5.10 2.05 -5.37
CA SER A 62 6.54 1.77 -5.39
C SER A 62 6.86 0.39 -5.96
N PHE A 63 5.95 -0.58 -5.78
CA PHE A 63 6.14 -1.97 -6.17
C PHE A 63 4.83 -2.58 -6.67
N ILE A 64 4.95 -3.70 -7.40
CA ILE A 64 3.81 -4.54 -7.78
C ILE A 64 3.96 -5.88 -7.07
N THR A 65 2.89 -6.35 -6.43
CA THR A 65 2.79 -7.70 -5.86
C THR A 65 1.91 -8.60 -6.74
N LYS A 66 1.75 -9.87 -6.37
CA LYS A 66 0.86 -10.83 -7.03
C LYS A 66 -0.61 -10.41 -6.94
N SER A 67 -1.49 -11.12 -7.62
CA SER A 67 -2.92 -10.80 -7.57
C SER A 67 -3.52 -11.12 -6.20
N ASN A 68 -4.72 -10.62 -5.96
CA ASN A 68 -5.52 -11.01 -4.80
C ASN A 68 -5.81 -12.52 -4.77
N GLU A 69 -6.05 -13.15 -5.93
CA GLU A 69 -6.28 -14.60 -6.05
C GLU A 69 -5.02 -15.44 -5.77
N GLU A 70 -3.85 -14.83 -5.89
CA GLU A 70 -2.54 -15.45 -5.63
C GLU A 70 -1.99 -15.14 -4.22
N ASN A 71 -2.81 -14.58 -3.33
CA ASN A 71 -2.39 -14.17 -1.97
C ASN A 71 -1.26 -13.11 -1.95
N GLY A 72 -1.26 -12.16 -2.89
CA GLY A 72 -0.17 -11.18 -3.02
C GLY A 72 0.17 -10.41 -1.74
N VAL A 73 -0.84 -9.99 -0.97
CA VAL A 73 -0.63 -9.31 0.32
C VAL A 73 0.16 -10.18 1.30
N LEU A 74 -0.28 -11.41 1.53
CA LEU A 74 0.33 -12.33 2.48
C LEU A 74 1.78 -12.66 2.10
N LEU A 75 2.01 -12.96 0.81
CA LEU A 75 3.34 -13.29 0.30
C LEU A 75 4.31 -12.11 0.44
N THR A 76 3.85 -10.89 0.18
CA THR A 76 4.68 -9.69 0.39
C THR A 76 5.02 -9.47 1.85
N ILE A 77 4.04 -9.54 2.76
CA ILE A 77 4.29 -9.36 4.19
C ILE A 77 5.31 -10.39 4.68
N ARG A 78 5.12 -11.67 4.34
CA ARG A 78 6.04 -12.74 4.72
C ARG A 78 7.47 -12.46 4.23
N LYS A 79 7.63 -12.12 2.95
CA LYS A 79 8.93 -11.78 2.37
C LYS A 79 9.60 -10.61 3.09
N MET A 80 8.83 -9.57 3.42
CA MET A 80 9.36 -8.39 4.12
C MET A 80 9.81 -8.73 5.55
N MET A 81 9.07 -9.59 6.26
CA MET A 81 9.48 -10.09 7.58
C MET A 81 10.73 -10.96 7.52
N GLU A 82 10.85 -11.84 6.53
CA GLU A 82 12.03 -12.68 6.31
C GLU A 82 13.28 -11.81 6.08
N LEU A 83 13.16 -10.77 5.24
CA LEU A 83 14.23 -9.79 4.99
C LEU A 83 14.61 -9.00 6.24
N GLN A 84 13.64 -8.57 7.05
CA GLN A 84 13.91 -7.84 8.31
C GLN A 84 14.62 -8.72 9.34
N ASN A 85 14.28 -10.01 9.40
CA ASN A 85 14.86 -10.96 10.35
C ASN A 85 16.24 -11.50 9.92
N GLY A 86 16.79 -11.05 8.78
CA GLY A 86 18.07 -11.52 8.26
C GLY A 86 18.04 -12.98 7.77
N MET A 87 16.85 -13.56 7.61
CA MET A 87 16.69 -14.86 6.97
C MET A 87 16.65 -14.62 5.46
N ALA A 88 17.83 -14.59 4.84
CA ALA A 88 17.94 -14.53 3.39
C ALA A 88 17.28 -15.77 2.76
N VAL A 89 16.56 -15.52 1.66
CA VAL A 89 15.86 -16.49 0.80
C VAL A 89 16.82 -17.53 0.24
#